data_AF-A0A530GI84-F1
#
_entry.id   AF-A0A530GI84-F1
#
_cell.length_a   1.000
_cell.length_b   1.000
_cell.length_c   1.000
_cell.angle_alpha   90.00
_cell.angle_beta   90.00
_cell.angle_gamma   90.00
#
_symmetry.space_group_name_H-M   'P 1'
#
loop_
_entity.id
_entity.type
_entity.pdbx_description
1 polymer ?
#
loop_
_entity_poly.entity_id
_entity_poly.type
_entity_poly.pdbx_seq_one_letter_code
_entity_poly.pdbx_strand_id
1 'polypeptide(L)'
;LAIKAAPLILIAVGLSVCYKANIWNIGAEGQFIFGAIFGSIIPVLFPQFEGPLVIPLMLLLGMVGGAFYASIPAFLKTRFSTNEILTSLMLVYVAQLFLDWLVRGPWRDPQGHGFPQTIQFGDSAVLPELMPDAGRANWGFVFA
;
A
#
# COMPACT_ATOMS: atom_id res chain seq x y z
N LEU A 1 -3.14 18.60 -1.07
CA LEU A 1 -2.09 18.23 -0.09
C LEU A 1 -2.56 17.11 0.84
N ALA A 2 -3.76 17.22 1.42
CA ALA A 2 -4.30 16.26 2.40
C ALA A 2 -4.32 14.78 1.96
N ILE A 3 -4.72 14.46 0.71
CA ILE A 3 -4.74 13.06 0.23
C ILE A 3 -3.36 12.40 0.30
N LYS A 4 -2.31 13.14 -0.06
CA LYS A 4 -0.94 12.62 -0.04
C LYS A 4 -0.39 12.56 1.39
N ALA A 5 -0.86 13.45 2.27
CA ALA A 5 -0.44 13.51 3.66
C ALA A 5 -0.99 12.33 4.49
N ALA A 6 -2.23 11.91 4.26
CA ALA A 6 -2.88 10.83 5.02
C ALA A 6 -2.03 9.54 5.11
N PRO A 7 -1.58 8.91 3.99
CA PRO A 7 -0.76 7.70 4.08
C PRO A 7 0.61 7.98 4.72
N LEU A 8 1.19 9.17 4.52
CA LEU A 8 2.48 9.53 5.13
C LEU A 8 2.37 9.67 6.65
N ILE A 9 1.27 10.22 7.15
CA ILE A 9 0.98 10.32 8.59
C ILE A 9 0.84 8.92 9.18
N LEU A 10 0.06 8.04 8.56
CA LEU A 10 -0.10 6.65 9.01
C LEU A 10 1.24 5.90 9.05
N ILE A 11 2.08 6.07 8.03
CA ILE A 11 3.43 5.49 8.00
C ILE A 11 4.28 6.05 9.14
N ALA A 12 4.25 7.37 9.38
CA ALA A 12 5.01 8.00 10.46
C ALA A 12 4.57 7.49 11.84
N VAL A 13 3.26 7.34 12.06
CA VAL A 13 2.71 6.77 13.30
C VAL A 13 3.21 5.33 13.50
N GLY A 14 3.14 4.48 12.46
CA GLY A 14 3.65 3.11 12.52
C GLY A 14 5.16 3.04 12.82
N LEU A 15 5.96 3.84 12.12
CA LEU A 15 7.41 3.91 12.32
C LEU A 15 7.79 4.43 13.71
N SER A 16 7.00 5.33 14.30
CA SER A 16 7.26 5.84 15.65
C SER A 16 7.28 4.71 16.70
N VAL A 17 6.47 3.66 16.51
CA VAL A 17 6.44 2.47 17.37
C VAL A 17 7.69 1.63 17.16
N CYS A 18 8.13 1.44 15.91
CA CYS A 18 9.38 0.73 15.58
C CYS A 18 10.61 1.41 16.20
N TYR A 19 10.69 2.74 16.10
CA TYR A 19 11.82 3.50 16.65
C TYR A 19 11.87 3.46 18.18
N LYS A 20 10.72 3.38 18.86
CA LYS A 20 10.70 3.11 20.31
C LYS A 20 11.30 1.75 20.68
N ALA A 21 11.26 0.77 19.77
CA ALA A 21 11.89 -0.54 19.95
C ALA A 21 13.35 -0.59 19.47
N ASN A 22 13.96 0.56 19.13
CA ASN A 22 15.31 0.64 18.53
C ASN A 22 15.46 -0.14 17.21
N ILE A 23 14.37 -0.31 16.45
CA ILE A 23 14.38 -0.96 15.15
C ILE A 23 14.36 0.11 14.07
N TRP A 24 15.41 0.17 13.26
CA TRP A 24 15.55 1.16 12.19
C TRP A 24 15.04 0.59 10.86
N ASN A 25 13.74 0.74 10.63
CA ASN A 25 13.08 0.31 9.40
C ASN A 25 13.07 1.44 8.36
N ILE A 26 13.81 1.27 7.25
CA ILE A 26 13.78 2.16 6.08
C ILE A 26 12.79 1.66 5.02
N GLY A 27 12.41 0.38 5.08
CA GLY A 27 11.56 -0.30 4.09
C GLY A 27 10.07 0.02 4.15
N ALA A 28 9.66 1.09 4.83
CA ALA A 28 8.26 1.49 4.97
C ALA A 28 7.59 1.76 3.61
N GLU A 29 8.34 2.30 2.65
CA GLU A 29 7.85 2.49 1.28
C GLU A 29 7.49 1.15 0.61
N GLY A 30 8.33 0.13 0.78
CA GLY A 30 8.05 -1.22 0.25
C GLY A 30 6.83 -1.86 0.92
N GLN A 31 6.68 -1.67 2.24
CA GLN A 31 5.51 -2.13 2.99
C GLN A 31 4.24 -1.43 2.53
N PHE A 32 4.31 -0.12 2.25
CA PHE A 32 3.21 0.64 1.68
C PHE A 32 2.83 0.14 0.29
N ILE A 33 3.82 -0.14 -0.58
CA ILE A 33 3.57 -0.71 -1.91
C ILE A 33 2.87 -2.07 -1.82
N PHE A 34 3.37 -2.99 -0.99
CA PHE A 34 2.74 -4.30 -0.83
C PHE A 34 1.36 -4.23 -0.17
N GLY A 35 1.15 -3.30 0.76
CA GLY A 35 -0.18 -3.00 1.28
C GLY A 35 -1.13 -2.51 0.20
N ALA A 36 -0.67 -1.60 -0.67
CA ALA A 36 -1.46 -1.12 -1.80
C ALA A 36 -1.78 -2.24 -2.81
N ILE A 37 -0.82 -3.12 -3.11
CA ILE A 37 -1.03 -4.28 -3.99
C ILE A 37 -2.12 -5.18 -3.40
N PHE A 38 -1.97 -5.61 -2.15
CA PHE A 38 -2.94 -6.52 -1.53
C PHE A 38 -4.33 -5.89 -1.39
N GLY A 39 -4.39 -4.62 -0.99
CA GLY A 39 -5.65 -3.88 -0.93
C GLY A 39 -6.32 -3.72 -2.30
N SER A 40 -5.56 -3.72 -3.38
CA SER A 40 -6.07 -3.60 -4.76
C SER A 40 -6.52 -4.93 -5.37
N ILE A 41 -6.26 -6.09 -4.74
CA ILE A 41 -6.61 -7.41 -5.29
C ILE A 41 -8.10 -7.50 -5.63
N ILE A 42 -8.97 -7.05 -4.73
CA ILE A 42 -10.43 -7.13 -4.93
C ILE A 42 -10.89 -6.26 -6.10
N PRO A 43 -10.65 -4.94 -6.11
CA PRO A 43 -11.15 -4.09 -7.19
C PRO A 43 -10.51 -4.39 -8.55
N VAL A 44 -9.28 -4.94 -8.58
CA VAL A 44 -8.59 -5.30 -9.83
C VAL A 44 -9.07 -6.64 -10.39
N LEU A 45 -9.17 -7.69 -9.56
CA LEU A 45 -9.51 -9.04 -10.04
C LEU A 45 -11.02 -9.32 -10.07
N PHE A 46 -11.79 -8.62 -9.24
CA PHE A 46 -13.24 -8.79 -9.12
C PHE A 46 -13.94 -7.43 -9.23
N PRO A 47 -13.83 -6.72 -10.37
CA PRO A 47 -14.38 -5.37 -10.52
C PRO A 47 -15.90 -5.32 -10.36
N GLN A 48 -16.61 -6.40 -10.67
CA GLN A 48 -18.06 -6.55 -10.44
C GLN A 48 -18.46 -6.74 -8.97
N PHE A 49 -17.52 -6.92 -8.04
CA PHE A 49 -17.81 -7.06 -6.63
C PHE A 49 -17.97 -5.67 -6.00
N GLU A 50 -19.22 -5.22 -5.92
CA GLU A 50 -19.58 -3.91 -5.38
C GLU A 50 -20.29 -4.04 -4.03
N GLY A 51 -20.08 -3.07 -3.15
CA GLY A 51 -20.81 -2.96 -1.90
C GLY A 51 -20.00 -2.35 -0.75
N PRO A 52 -20.65 -2.13 0.41
CA PRO A 52 -20.01 -1.49 1.56
C PRO A 52 -18.89 -2.34 2.20
N LEU A 53 -18.81 -3.63 1.87
CA LEU A 53 -17.78 -4.54 2.36
C LEU A 53 -16.44 -4.42 1.60
N VAL A 54 -16.44 -3.79 0.43
CA VAL A 54 -15.25 -3.65 -0.41
C VAL A 54 -14.15 -2.90 0.35
N ILE A 55 -14.46 -1.69 0.87
CA ILE A 55 -13.48 -0.87 1.60
C ILE A 55 -12.90 -1.60 2.85
N PRO A 56 -13.70 -2.18 3.77
CA PRO A 56 -13.17 -2.95 4.89
C PRO A 56 -12.25 -4.11 4.46
N LEU A 57 -12.61 -4.84 3.41
CA LEU A 57 -11.78 -5.93 2.90
C LEU A 57 -10.48 -5.42 2.28
N MET A 58 -10.52 -4.31 1.52
CA MET A 58 -9.32 -3.67 0.97
C MET A 58 -8.37 -3.23 2.08
N LEU A 59 -8.90 -2.65 3.16
CA LEU A 59 -8.10 -2.25 4.33
C LEU A 59 -7.48 -3.46 5.02
N LEU A 60 -8.24 -4.54 5.22
CA LEU A 60 -7.75 -5.76 5.84
C LEU A 60 -6.64 -6.41 5.00
N LEU A 61 -6.87 -6.55 3.70
CA LEU A 61 -5.86 -7.08 2.78
C LEU A 61 -4.63 -6.18 2.74
N GLY A 62 -4.79 -4.86 2.76
CA GLY A 62 -3.68 -3.91 2.82
C GLY A 62 -2.84 -4.04 4.09
N MET A 63 -3.49 -4.21 5.26
CA MET A 63 -2.79 -4.49 6.52
C MET A 63 -2.02 -5.81 6.44
N VAL A 64 -2.64 -6.86 5.88
CA VAL A 64 -1.99 -8.17 5.68
C VAL A 64 -0.80 -8.07 4.73
N GLY A 65 -0.92 -7.35 3.62
CA GLY A 65 0.15 -7.16 2.64
C GLY A 65 1.34 -6.41 3.23
N GLY A 66 1.08 -5.31 3.96
CA GLY A 66 2.11 -4.54 4.65
C GLY A 66 2.82 -5.36 5.74
N ALA A 67 2.05 -6.08 6.58
CA ALA A 67 2.59 -6.94 7.63
C ALA A 67 3.41 -8.11 7.06
N PHE A 68 2.92 -8.74 5.99
CA PHE A 68 3.63 -9.77 5.26
C PHE A 68 4.99 -9.25 4.76
N TYR A 69 5.02 -8.09 4.13
CA TYR A 69 6.27 -7.54 3.60
C TYR A 69 7.23 -7.10 4.71
N ALA A 70 6.70 -6.55 5.81
CA ALA A 70 7.49 -6.22 7.00
C ALA A 70 8.10 -7.44 7.68
N SER A 71 7.45 -8.60 7.58
CA SER A 71 7.95 -9.85 8.18
C SER A 71 9.23 -10.36 7.52
N ILE A 72 9.47 -10.03 6.25
CA ILE A 72 10.65 -10.48 5.49
C ILE A 72 11.96 -9.95 6.10
N PRO A 73 12.20 -8.63 6.21
CA PRO A 73 13.43 -8.12 6.81
C PRO A 73 13.53 -8.49 8.30
N ALA A 74 12.40 -8.57 9.01
CA ALA A 74 12.37 -9.02 10.40
C ALA A 74 12.86 -10.48 10.55
N PHE A 75 12.35 -11.38 9.71
CA PHE A 75 12.79 -12.78 9.67
C PHE A 75 14.29 -12.87 9.31
N LEU A 76 14.73 -12.15 8.28
CA LEU A 76 16.13 -12.17 7.87
C LEU A 76 17.08 -11.69 8.97
N LYS A 77 16.70 -10.64 9.71
CA LYS A 77 17.44 -10.15 10.88
C LYS A 77 17.50 -11.21 11.97
N THR A 78 16.36 -11.76 12.38
CA THR A 78 16.29 -12.72 13.50
C THR A 78 17.00 -14.04 13.22
N ARG A 79 16.96 -14.52 11.97
CA ARG A 79 17.51 -15.83 11.59
C ARG A 79 18.96 -15.78 11.15
N PHE A 80 19.37 -14.71 10.49
CA PHE A 80 20.68 -14.58 9.83
C PHE A 80 21.52 -13.40 10.34
N SER A 81 21.03 -12.64 11.34
CA SER A 81 21.71 -11.48 11.90
C SER A 81 22.14 -10.45 10.84
N THR A 82 21.33 -10.30 9.79
CA THR A 82 21.59 -9.35 8.70
C THR A 82 21.29 -7.92 9.13
N ASN A 83 21.94 -6.97 8.45
CA ASN A 83 21.70 -5.55 8.66
C ASN A 83 20.29 -5.17 8.15
N GLU A 84 19.38 -4.87 9.07
CA GLU A 84 17.99 -4.52 8.78
C GLU A 84 17.84 -3.24 7.94
N ILE A 85 18.78 -2.31 8.03
CA ILE A 85 18.75 -1.06 7.26
C ILE A 85 18.98 -1.39 5.79
N LEU A 86 20.03 -2.17 5.50
CA LEU A 86 20.36 -2.55 4.13
C LEU A 86 19.29 -3.46 3.53
N THR A 87 18.85 -4.49 4.26
CA THR A 87 17.84 -5.43 3.74
C THR A 87 16.50 -4.75 3.50
N SER A 88 16.04 -3.89 4.42
CA SER A 88 14.78 -3.16 4.23
C SER A 88 14.86 -2.16 3.07
N LEU A 89 15.98 -1.47 2.87
CA LEU A 89 16.20 -0.59 1.72
C LEU A 89 16.19 -1.38 0.39
N MET A 90 16.92 -2.50 0.33
CA MET A 90 16.96 -3.35 -0.87
C MET A 90 15.57 -3.89 -1.23
N LEU A 91 14.76 -4.22 -0.22
CA LEU A 91 13.39 -4.68 -0.43
C LEU A 91 12.45 -3.58 -0.92
N VAL A 92 12.74 -2.29 -0.71
CA VAL A 92 11.96 -1.22 -1.36
C VAL A 92 12.08 -1.31 -2.87
N TYR A 93 13.30 -1.48 -3.39
CA TYR A 93 13.51 -1.61 -4.84
C TYR A 93 12.81 -2.84 -5.42
N VAL A 94 12.87 -3.97 -4.70
CA VAL A 94 12.14 -5.18 -5.09
C VAL A 94 10.63 -4.91 -5.16
N ALA A 95 10.07 -4.19 -4.19
CA ALA A 95 8.64 -3.85 -4.19
C ALA A 95 8.26 -2.94 -5.36
N GLN A 96 9.07 -1.92 -5.65
CA GLN A 96 8.86 -1.02 -6.78
C GLN A 96 8.91 -1.77 -8.12
N LEU A 97 9.92 -2.62 -8.33
CA LEU A 97 10.06 -3.42 -9.54
C LEU A 97 8.93 -4.46 -9.67
N PHE A 98 8.51 -5.06 -8.56
CA PHE A 98 7.39 -5.99 -8.54
C PHE A 98 6.08 -5.30 -8.91
N LEU A 99 5.81 -4.11 -8.37
CA LEU A 99 4.66 -3.30 -8.74
C LEU A 99 4.69 -2.94 -10.24
N ASP A 100 5.84 -2.48 -10.75
CA ASP A 100 6.01 -2.13 -12.17
C ASP A 100 5.74 -3.33 -13.09
N TRP A 101 6.26 -4.51 -12.73
CA TRP A 101 5.96 -5.75 -13.44
C TRP A 101 4.46 -6.08 -13.40
N LEU A 102 3.80 -5.90 -12.26
CA LEU A 102 2.40 -6.21 -12.07
C LEU A 102 1.50 -5.35 -12.98
N VAL A 103 1.73 -4.04 -13.01
CA VAL A 103 0.91 -3.08 -13.79
C VAL A 103 1.23 -3.09 -15.29
N ARG A 104 2.38 -3.62 -15.70
CA ARG A 104 2.73 -3.82 -17.11
C ARG A 104 2.32 -5.19 -17.63
N GLY A 105 2.19 -6.18 -16.74
CA GLY A 105 1.86 -7.55 -17.07
C GLY A 105 0.46 -7.92 -16.59
N PRO A 106 0.32 -8.74 -15.53
CA PRO A 106 -0.96 -9.36 -15.16
C PRO A 106 -2.11 -8.40 -14.88
N TRP A 107 -1.84 -7.23 -14.30
CA TRP A 107 -2.86 -6.28 -13.87
C TRP A 107 -3.01 -5.08 -14.80
N ARG A 108 -2.37 -5.14 -15.97
CA ARG A 108 -2.41 -4.05 -16.95
C ARG A 108 -3.84 -3.80 -17.42
N ASP A 109 -4.27 -2.54 -17.37
CA ASP A 109 -5.54 -2.12 -17.95
C ASP A 109 -5.55 -2.31 -19.48
N PRO A 110 -6.46 -3.14 -20.05
CA PRO A 110 -6.63 -3.28 -21.50
C PRO A 110 -6.97 -1.95 -22.20
N GLN A 111 -7.61 -1.02 -21.49
CA GLN A 111 -7.98 0.31 -21.98
C GLN A 111 -6.96 1.39 -21.61
N GLY A 112 -5.85 1.02 -20.96
CA GLY A 112 -4.84 1.95 -20.46
C GLY A 112 -3.96 2.59 -21.54
N HIS A 113 -4.20 2.35 -22.83
CA HIS A 113 -3.46 2.93 -23.98
C HIS A 113 -1.92 2.90 -23.85
N GLY A 114 -1.37 1.84 -23.27
CA GLY A 114 0.09 1.67 -23.11
C GLY A 114 0.68 2.29 -21.83
N PHE A 115 -0.13 2.92 -20.98
CA PHE A 115 0.30 3.37 -19.65
C PHE A 115 0.37 2.20 -18.65
N PRO A 116 1.41 2.15 -17.78
CA PRO A 116 1.57 1.10 -16.77
C PRO A 116 0.65 1.37 -15.57
N GLN A 117 -0.63 1.00 -15.70
CA GLN A 117 -1.65 1.19 -14.66
C GLN A 117 -2.64 0.03 -14.63
N THR A 118 -3.33 -0.12 -13.50
CA THR A 118 -4.47 -1.03 -13.37
C THR A 118 -5.75 -0.38 -13.88
N ILE A 119 -6.82 -1.18 -13.97
CA ILE A 119 -8.16 -0.65 -14.20
C ILE A 119 -8.51 0.39 -13.13
N GLN A 120 -9.34 1.36 -13.50
CA GLN A 120 -9.90 2.30 -12.53
C GLN A 120 -10.88 1.58 -11.62
N PHE A 121 -10.82 1.92 -10.34
CA PHE A 121 -11.68 1.32 -9.34
C PHE A 121 -13.07 1.94 -9.44
N GLY A 122 -14.11 1.12 -9.31
CA GLY A 122 -15.49 1.61 -9.21
C GLY A 122 -15.71 2.38 -7.91
N ASP A 123 -16.80 3.15 -7.84
CA ASP A 123 -17.07 4.08 -6.74
C ASP A 123 -17.11 3.40 -5.35
N SER A 124 -17.51 2.13 -5.30
CA SER A 124 -17.54 1.34 -4.05
C SER A 124 -16.16 0.96 -3.51
N ALA A 125 -15.13 1.04 -4.34
CA ALA A 125 -13.73 0.73 -4.01
C ALA A 125 -12.87 2.00 -3.81
N VAL A 126 -13.48 3.19 -3.87
CA VAL A 126 -12.82 4.48 -3.66
C VAL A 126 -13.37 5.12 -2.39
N LEU A 127 -12.48 5.68 -1.56
CA LEU A 127 -12.92 6.41 -0.37
C LEU A 127 -13.69 7.68 -0.76
N PRO A 128 -14.87 7.95 -0.17
CA PRO A 128 -15.64 9.13 -0.50
C PRO A 128 -14.86 10.42 -0.23
N GLU A 129 -15.09 11.44 -1.06
CA GLU A 129 -14.53 12.77 -0.84
C GLU A 129 -15.29 13.49 0.30
N LEU A 130 -14.54 14.21 1.15
CA LEU A 130 -15.07 14.97 2.29
C LEU A 130 -15.65 16.33 1.89
N MET A 131 -15.07 16.97 0.85
CA MET A 131 -15.46 18.30 0.39
C MET A 131 -15.31 18.43 -1.14
N PRO A 132 -16.30 17.96 -1.92
CA PRO A 132 -16.24 17.95 -3.39
C PRO A 132 -15.93 19.34 -3.99
N ASP A 133 -16.44 20.41 -3.37
CA ASP A 133 -16.34 21.79 -3.88
C ASP A 133 -15.08 22.55 -3.43
N ALA A 134 -14.37 22.07 -2.39
CA ALA A 134 -13.27 22.80 -1.75
C ALA A 134 -11.92 22.06 -1.79
N GLY A 135 -11.90 20.78 -2.15
CA GLY A 135 -10.67 20.05 -2.42
C GLY A 135 -10.82 18.53 -2.38
N ARG A 136 -9.85 17.84 -2.97
CA ARG A 136 -9.85 16.37 -3.14
C ARG A 136 -9.67 15.56 -1.84
N ALA A 137 -9.87 16.14 -0.65
CA ALA A 137 -9.68 15.41 0.61
C ALA A 137 -10.70 14.27 0.73
N ASN A 138 -10.27 13.10 1.19
CA ASN A 138 -11.12 11.92 1.36
C ASN A 138 -11.11 11.42 2.80
N TRP A 139 -12.02 10.49 3.12
CA TRP A 139 -12.14 9.91 4.47
C TRP A 139 -10.84 9.31 5.02
N GLY A 140 -9.86 8.99 4.17
CA GLY A 140 -8.54 8.52 4.58
C GLY A 140 -7.79 9.52 5.48
N PHE A 141 -8.06 10.83 5.34
CA PHE A 141 -7.47 11.85 6.22
C PHE A 141 -8.06 11.83 7.64
N VAL A 142 -9.30 11.39 7.82
CA VAL A 142 -9.93 11.27 9.16
C VAL A 142 -9.37 10.07 9.92
N PHE A 143 -8.95 9.03 9.20
CA PHE A 143 -8.33 7.84 9.78
C PHE A 143 -6.85 8.01 10.11
N ALA A 144 -6.17 9.00 9.52
CA ALA A 144 -4.74 9.26 9.67
C ALA A 144 -4.43 10.15 10.89
#